data_AF-A0A9X1QDP0-F1
#
_entry.id   AF-A0A9X1QDP0-F1
#
_cell.length_a   1.000
_cell.length_b   1.000
_cell.length_c   1.000
_cell.angle_alpha   90.00
_cell.angle_beta   90.00
_cell.angle_gamma   90.00
#
_symmetry.space_group_name_H-M   'P 1'
#
loop_
_entity.id
_entity.type
_entity.pdbx_description
1 polymer ?
#
loop_
_entity_poly.entity_id
_entity_poly.type
_entity_poly.pdbx_seq_one_letter_code
_entity_poly.pdbx_strand_id
1 'polypeptide(L)'
;MINNSNENALMDDANSPELNQKLMGYISQDFIKVADQLKEASYQIRKRGFSDYPIFIVSNSEVELGALLIDRTELTNNYAYRASFMQEFVDRKLIGEESVLMFTENYKNADEFCCLFALIGDFSGFVFVPYPED
;
A
#
# COMPACT_ATOMS: atom_id res chain seq x y z
N MET A 1 -19.02 -27.48 -31.34
CA MET A 1 -18.96 -26.06 -30.89
C MET A 1 -18.06 -26.05 -29.69
N ILE A 2 -16.82 -25.58 -29.86
CA ILE A 2 -15.85 -25.47 -28.77
C ILE A 2 -15.99 -24.04 -28.26
N ASN A 3 -16.73 -23.84 -27.17
CA ASN A 3 -16.75 -22.56 -26.48
C ASN A 3 -15.97 -22.72 -25.17
N ASN A 4 -14.86 -21.99 -25.12
CA ASN A 4 -13.90 -21.84 -24.05
C ASN A 4 -14.51 -21.80 -22.65
N SER A 5 -14.12 -22.75 -21.80
CA SER A 5 -14.34 -22.72 -20.35
C SER A 5 -13.13 -22.15 -19.57
N ASN A 6 -12.18 -21.49 -20.24
CA ASN A 6 -10.89 -21.11 -19.63
C ASN A 6 -10.80 -19.66 -19.13
N GLU A 7 -11.84 -18.84 -19.25
CA GLU A 7 -11.77 -17.44 -18.83
C GLU A 7 -12.10 -17.23 -17.33
N ASN A 8 -12.87 -18.15 -16.71
CA ASN A 8 -13.19 -18.07 -15.28
C ASN A 8 -12.14 -18.67 -14.34
N ALA A 9 -11.19 -19.47 -14.83
CA ALA A 9 -10.16 -20.08 -13.98
C ALA A 9 -9.01 -19.13 -13.66
N LEU A 10 -8.72 -18.16 -14.54
CA LEU A 10 -7.57 -17.25 -14.39
C LEU A 10 -7.84 -16.09 -13.42
N MET A 11 -9.11 -15.73 -13.18
CA MET A 11 -9.50 -14.68 -12.23
C MET A 11 -9.67 -15.19 -10.78
N ASP A 12 -9.91 -16.49 -10.57
CA ASP A 12 -10.04 -17.07 -9.23
C ASP A 12 -8.67 -17.22 -8.53
N ASP A 13 -7.60 -17.48 -9.29
CA ASP A 13 -6.25 -17.67 -8.73
C ASP A 13 -5.68 -16.38 -8.10
N ALA A 14 -6.02 -15.21 -8.67
CA ALA A 14 -5.55 -13.89 -8.22
C ALA A 14 -6.11 -13.48 -6.84
N ASN A 15 -7.21 -14.08 -6.40
CA ASN A 15 -7.83 -13.86 -5.09
C ASN A 15 -7.77 -15.08 -4.16
N SER A 16 -6.96 -16.08 -4.48
CA SER A 16 -6.78 -17.25 -3.60
C SER A 16 -6.18 -16.82 -2.25
N PRO A 17 -6.69 -17.34 -1.11
CA PRO A 17 -6.15 -17.05 0.22
C PRO A 17 -4.64 -17.30 0.33
N GLU A 18 -4.14 -18.32 -0.37
CA GLU A 18 -2.73 -18.70 -0.39
C GLU A 18 -1.86 -17.65 -1.10
N LEU A 19 -2.33 -17.09 -2.22
CA LEU A 19 -1.61 -16.03 -2.93
C LEU A 19 -1.54 -14.76 -2.08
N ASN A 20 -2.65 -14.39 -1.44
CA ASN A 20 -2.72 -13.24 -0.53
C ASN A 20 -1.77 -13.42 0.65
N GLN A 21 -1.73 -14.60 1.27
CA GLN A 21 -0.80 -14.89 2.37
C GLN A 21 0.67 -14.75 1.93
N LYS A 22 1.01 -15.31 0.76
CA LYS A 22 2.37 -15.22 0.21
C LYS A 22 2.76 -13.78 -0.10
N LEU A 23 1.85 -13.01 -0.68
CA LEU A 23 2.07 -11.59 -0.97
C LEU A 23 2.31 -10.79 0.30
N MET A 24 1.51 -11.00 1.35
CA MET A 24 1.73 -10.36 2.64
C MET A 24 3.11 -10.71 3.22
N GLY A 25 3.56 -11.96 3.09
CA GLY A 25 4.90 -12.37 3.47
C GLY A 25 6.01 -11.57 2.75
N TYR A 26 5.86 -11.33 1.44
CA TYR A 26 6.81 -10.53 0.68
C TYR A 26 6.78 -9.04 1.06
N ILE A 27 5.60 -8.47 1.26
CA ILE A 27 5.48 -7.08 1.71
C ILE A 27 6.13 -6.91 3.07
N SER A 28 5.87 -7.82 4.04
CA SER A 28 6.46 -7.74 5.37
C SER A 28 7.99 -7.85 5.34
N GLN A 29 8.56 -8.77 4.56
CA GLN A 29 10.01 -8.91 4.41
C GLN A 29 10.67 -7.66 3.83
N ASP A 30 10.00 -6.99 2.89
CA ASP A 30 10.52 -5.77 2.28
C ASP A 30 10.32 -4.56 3.17
N PHE A 31 9.17 -4.48 3.86
CA PHE A 31 8.80 -3.40 4.76
C PHE A 31 9.82 -3.20 5.89
N ILE A 32 10.36 -4.27 6.49
CA ILE A 32 11.37 -4.17 7.56
C ILE A 32 12.60 -3.36 7.12
N LYS A 33 12.95 -3.38 5.83
CA LYS A 33 14.12 -2.66 5.30
C LYS A 33 13.89 -1.16 5.15
N VAL A 34 12.63 -0.76 5.01
CA VAL A 34 12.23 0.63 4.68
C VAL A 34 11.46 1.32 5.80
N ALA A 35 11.05 0.57 6.83
CA ALA A 35 10.11 1.01 7.85
C ALA A 35 10.50 2.34 8.51
N ASP A 36 11.78 2.54 8.84
CA ASP A 36 12.27 3.76 9.50
C ASP A 36 12.05 5.00 8.65
N GLN A 37 12.35 4.92 7.35
CA GLN A 37 12.15 6.03 6.42
C GLN A 37 10.66 6.33 6.19
N LEU A 38 9.83 5.29 6.13
CA LEU A 38 8.38 5.46 6.05
C LEU A 38 7.81 6.09 7.32
N LYS A 39 8.30 5.69 8.50
CA LYS A 39 7.89 6.23 9.80
C LYS A 39 8.24 7.70 9.91
N GLU A 40 9.46 8.09 9.55
CA GLU A 40 9.88 9.50 9.53
C GLU A 40 9.07 10.32 8.52
N ALA A 41 8.85 9.82 7.30
CA ALA A 41 8.01 10.49 6.32
C ALA A 41 6.57 10.68 6.82
N SER A 42 6.01 9.65 7.47
CA SER A 42 4.67 9.66 8.08
C SER A 42 4.58 10.75 9.15
N TYR A 43 5.58 10.83 10.03
CA TYR A 43 5.70 11.88 11.03
C TYR A 43 5.77 13.28 10.40
N GLN A 44 6.57 13.48 9.35
CA GLN A 44 6.70 14.77 8.68
C GLN A 44 5.42 15.21 7.97
N ILE A 45 4.69 14.30 7.32
CA ILE A 45 3.40 14.60 6.67
C ILE A 45 2.41 15.14 7.70
N ARG A 46 2.27 14.47 8.86
CA ARG A 46 1.39 14.90 9.95
C ARG A 46 1.86 16.21 10.57
N LYS A 47 3.13 16.29 10.96
CA LYS A 47 3.71 17.45 11.66
C LYS A 47 3.60 18.75 10.86
N ARG A 48 3.72 18.67 9.53
CA ARG A 48 3.61 19.83 8.63
C ARG A 48 2.17 20.17 8.27
N GLY A 49 1.19 19.40 8.76
CA GLY A 49 -0.24 19.65 8.54
C GLY A 49 -0.72 19.30 7.13
N PHE A 50 -0.01 18.44 6.39
CA PHE A 50 -0.48 18.01 5.07
C PHE A 50 -1.67 17.04 5.19
N SER A 51 -1.59 16.10 6.12
CA SER A 51 -2.67 15.16 6.42
C SER A 51 -2.39 14.39 7.71
N ASP A 52 -3.43 14.03 8.45
CA ASP A 52 -3.36 13.06 9.55
C ASP A 52 -3.31 11.61 9.07
N TYR A 53 -3.55 11.38 7.77
CA TYR A 53 -3.68 10.07 7.14
C TYR A 53 -2.63 9.84 6.04
N PRO A 54 -1.32 9.72 6.37
CA PRO A 54 -0.28 9.35 5.41
C PRO A 54 -0.54 7.99 4.76
N ILE A 55 -0.38 7.88 3.45
CA ILE A 55 -0.53 6.61 2.73
C ILE A 55 0.74 6.37 1.92
N PHE A 56 1.30 5.16 2.01
CA PHE A 56 2.49 4.79 1.26
C PHE A 56 2.18 3.73 0.22
N ILE A 57 2.48 4.02 -1.04
CA ILE A 57 2.26 3.09 -2.13
C ILE A 57 3.45 2.14 -2.20
N VAL A 58 3.21 0.83 -2.16
CA VAL A 58 4.22 -0.20 -2.44
C VAL A 58 3.90 -0.85 -3.78
N SER A 59 4.86 -0.83 -4.70
CA SER A 59 4.63 -1.27 -6.09
C SER A 59 5.83 -1.97 -6.73
N ASN A 60 5.56 -2.91 -7.63
CA ASN A 60 6.57 -3.59 -8.45
C ASN A 60 6.68 -3.02 -9.88
N SER A 61 5.87 -2.03 -10.21
CA SER A 61 5.81 -1.32 -11.50
C SER A 61 5.87 0.19 -11.29
N GLU A 62 6.05 0.94 -12.38
CA GLU A 62 5.94 2.40 -12.32
C GLU A 62 4.49 2.81 -12.04
N VAL A 63 4.31 3.76 -11.12
CA VAL A 63 3.00 4.28 -10.71
C VAL A 63 3.06 5.81 -10.67
N GLU A 64 2.10 6.46 -11.34
CA GLU A 64 1.92 7.92 -11.32
C GLU A 64 1.09 8.40 -10.13
N LEU A 65 1.31 7.84 -8.93
CA LEU A 65 0.58 8.15 -7.69
C LEU A 65 1.59 8.42 -6.56
N GLY A 66 1.41 9.53 -5.84
CA GLY A 66 2.36 9.96 -4.81
C GLY A 66 3.75 10.35 -5.33
N ALA A 67 4.59 10.80 -4.41
CA ALA A 67 5.98 11.15 -4.66
C ALA A 67 6.91 9.96 -4.37
N LEU A 68 7.87 9.66 -5.25
CA LEU A 68 8.87 8.63 -4.99
C LEU A 68 9.63 8.97 -3.71
N LEU A 69 9.64 8.05 -2.76
CA LEU A 69 10.33 8.21 -1.48
C LEU A 69 11.56 7.29 -1.40
N ILE A 70 11.39 6.03 -1.83
CA ILE A 70 12.44 5.01 -1.82
C ILE A 70 12.32 4.24 -3.14
N ASP A 71 13.37 4.27 -3.95
CA ASP A 71 13.40 3.50 -5.18
C ASP A 71 13.72 2.03 -4.91
N ARG A 72 13.43 1.17 -5.89
CA ARG A 72 13.79 -0.24 -5.85
C ARG A 72 15.29 -0.36 -5.64
N THR A 73 15.70 -1.32 -4.82
CA THR A 73 17.10 -1.65 -4.49
C THR A 73 17.87 -0.60 -3.69
N GLU A 74 17.29 0.57 -3.41
CA GLU A 74 17.95 1.66 -2.67
C GLU A 74 18.38 1.22 -1.26
N LEU A 75 17.51 0.47 -0.57
CA LEU A 75 17.76 -0.13 0.74
C LEU A 75 17.75 -1.65 0.68
N THR A 76 18.15 -2.23 -0.46
CA THR A 76 18.02 -3.68 -0.71
C THR A 76 16.55 -4.16 -0.73
N ASN A 77 15.61 -3.22 -0.86
CA ASN A 77 14.18 -3.43 -1.05
C ASN A 77 13.88 -3.88 -2.49
N ASN A 78 12.81 -4.64 -2.67
CA ASN A 78 12.38 -5.18 -3.95
C ASN A 78 11.33 -4.29 -4.64
N TYR A 79 10.53 -3.59 -3.84
CA TYR A 79 9.45 -2.72 -4.31
C TYR A 79 9.82 -1.24 -4.21
N ALA A 80 9.25 -0.41 -5.08
CA ALA A 80 9.33 1.03 -4.92
C ALA A 80 8.31 1.48 -3.87
N TYR A 81 8.69 2.44 -3.03
CA TYR A 81 7.81 3.06 -2.04
C TYR A 81 7.61 4.53 -2.35
N ARG A 82 6.35 4.96 -2.41
CA ARG A 82 5.97 6.34 -2.72
C ARG A 82 5.12 6.92 -1.59
N ALA A 83 5.35 8.17 -1.23
CA ALA A 83 4.62 8.88 -0.20
C ALA A 83 3.43 9.63 -0.78
N SER A 84 2.28 9.50 -0.11
CA SER A 84 1.02 10.17 -0.43
C SER A 84 0.21 10.33 0.87
N PHE A 85 -1.05 10.72 0.75
CA PHE A 85 -2.00 10.91 1.84
C PHE A 85 -3.44 10.79 1.33
N MET A 86 -4.38 10.58 2.26
CA MET A 86 -5.78 10.28 1.94
C MET A 86 -6.42 11.24 0.93
N GLN A 87 -6.17 12.54 1.03
CA GLN A 87 -6.77 13.51 0.12
C GLN A 87 -6.40 13.25 -1.35
N GLU A 88 -5.15 12.86 -1.67
CA GLU A 88 -4.77 12.52 -3.06
C GLU A 88 -5.55 11.28 -3.56
N PHE A 89 -5.80 10.32 -2.68
CA PHE A 89 -6.59 9.12 -3.01
C PHE A 89 -8.07 9.45 -3.25
N VAL A 90 -8.64 10.39 -2.49
CA VAL A 90 -10.00 10.88 -2.72
C VAL A 90 -10.08 11.66 -4.04
N ASP A 91 -9.15 12.58 -4.27
CA ASP A 91 -9.11 13.40 -5.49
C ASP A 91 -8.97 12.53 -6.76
N ARG A 92 -8.21 11.43 -6.66
CA ARG A 92 -8.04 10.45 -7.75
C ARG A 92 -9.14 9.39 -7.80
N LYS A 93 -10.16 9.49 -6.95
CA LYS A 93 -11.30 8.55 -6.86
C LYS A 93 -10.90 7.10 -6.55
N LEU A 94 -9.76 6.93 -5.87
CA LEU A 94 -9.32 5.63 -5.32
C LEU A 94 -9.99 5.35 -3.97
N ILE A 95 -10.37 6.41 -3.25
CA ILE A 95 -11.30 6.35 -2.11
C ILE A 95 -12.53 7.16 -2.50
N GLY A 96 -13.70 6.53 -2.55
CA GLY A 96 -14.97 7.24 -2.79
C GLY A 96 -15.30 8.19 -1.66
N GLU A 97 -15.96 9.31 -1.95
CA GLU A 97 -16.34 10.32 -0.95
C GLU A 97 -17.17 9.71 0.19
N GLU A 98 -18.04 8.76 -0.12
CA GLU A 98 -18.85 8.01 0.84
C GLU A 98 -18.04 7.11 1.76
N SER A 99 -16.83 6.70 1.33
CA SER A 99 -15.94 5.81 2.08
C SER A 99 -14.96 6.56 2.98
N VAL A 100 -14.86 7.90 2.85
CA VAL A 100 -13.90 8.71 3.62
C VAL A 100 -14.12 8.57 5.12
N LEU A 101 -15.38 8.61 5.58
CA LEU A 101 -15.69 8.47 7.00
C LEU A 101 -15.25 7.10 7.52
N MET A 102 -15.62 6.03 6.82
CA MET A 102 -15.25 4.66 7.20
C MET A 102 -13.72 4.48 7.18
N PHE A 103 -13.03 4.98 6.16
CA PHE A 103 -11.57 4.91 6.07
C PHE A 103 -10.93 5.62 7.26
N THR A 104 -11.43 6.81 7.61
CA THR A 104 -10.96 7.61 8.75
C THR A 104 -11.16 6.90 10.09
N GLU A 105 -12.35 6.33 10.31
CA GLU A 105 -12.68 5.62 11.57
C GLU A 105 -11.85 4.34 11.75
N ASN A 106 -11.48 3.68 10.66
CA ASN A 106 -10.69 2.45 10.67
C ASN A 106 -9.19 2.69 10.49
N TYR A 107 -8.78 3.95 10.33
CA TYR A 107 -7.38 4.30 10.15
C TYR A 107 -6.60 4.08 11.44
N LYS A 108 -5.55 3.25 11.39
CA LYS A 108 -4.75 2.92 12.58
C LYS A 108 -3.83 4.07 12.99
N ASN A 109 -3.43 4.07 14.26
CA ASN A 109 -2.45 5.03 14.79
C ASN A 109 -1.19 5.06 13.92
N ALA A 110 -0.90 6.18 13.27
CA ALA A 110 0.21 6.28 12.32
C ALA A 110 1.60 6.50 12.96
N ASP A 111 1.67 6.57 14.30
CA ASP A 111 2.92 6.41 15.06
C ASP A 111 3.28 4.92 15.24
N GLU A 112 2.29 4.02 15.21
CA GLU A 112 2.44 2.58 15.45
C GLU A 112 2.33 1.75 14.16
N PHE A 113 1.52 2.19 13.20
CA PHE A 113 1.23 1.48 11.96
C PHE A 113 1.54 2.34 10.73
N CYS A 114 2.07 1.71 9.69
CA CYS A 114 2.15 2.24 8.35
C CYS A 114 0.89 1.85 7.56
N CYS A 115 0.21 2.82 6.96
CA CYS A 115 -0.84 2.56 5.97
C CYS A 115 -0.19 2.37 4.60
N LEU A 116 -0.13 1.13 4.12
CA LEU A 116 0.32 0.80 2.78
C LEU A 116 -0.86 0.69 1.83
N PHE A 117 -0.71 1.21 0.62
CA PHE A 117 -1.52 0.84 -0.53
C PHE A 117 -0.67 -0.04 -1.44
N ALA A 118 -0.92 -1.35 -1.40
CA ALA A 118 -0.16 -2.31 -2.19
C ALA A 118 -0.73 -2.40 -3.60
N LEU A 119 0.14 -2.26 -4.60
CA LEU A 119 -0.12 -2.43 -6.02
C LEU A 119 0.89 -3.42 -6.58
N ILE A 120 0.60 -4.72 -6.46
CA ILE A 120 1.55 -5.78 -6.83
C ILE A 120 0.85 -6.79 -7.73
N GLY A 121 1.21 -6.77 -9.02
CA GLY A 121 0.50 -7.57 -10.03
C GLY A 121 -0.98 -7.13 -10.09
N ASP A 122 -1.89 -8.08 -9.97
CA ASP A 122 -3.33 -7.82 -9.98
C ASP A 122 -3.88 -7.50 -8.58
N PHE A 123 -3.06 -7.58 -7.53
CA PHE A 123 -3.47 -7.23 -6.17
C PHE A 123 -3.40 -5.72 -5.95
N SER A 124 -4.53 -5.14 -5.57
CA SER A 124 -4.61 -3.76 -5.07
C SER A 124 -5.37 -3.69 -3.75
N GLY A 125 -4.78 -3.10 -2.71
CA GLY A 125 -5.49 -2.96 -1.44
C GLY A 125 -4.72 -2.22 -0.36
N PHE A 126 -5.48 -1.74 0.64
CA PHE A 126 -4.91 -1.12 1.84
C PHE A 126 -4.49 -2.19 2.85
N VAL A 127 -3.28 -2.02 3.40
CA VAL A 127 -2.71 -2.90 4.43
C VAL A 127 -2.12 -2.03 5.52
N PHE A 128 -2.47 -2.29 6.78
CA PHE A 128 -1.83 -1.63 7.92
C PHE A 128 -0.76 -2.54 8.53
N VAL A 129 0.50 -2.16 8.39
CA VAL A 129 1.65 -2.92 8.89
C VAL A 129 2.22 -2.22 10.12
N PRO A 130 2.39 -2.90 11.28
CA PRO A 130 3.01 -2.27 12.43
C PRO A 130 4.47 -1.94 12.12
N TYR A 131 4.95 -0.77 12.54
CA TYR A 131 6.38 -0.47 12.50
C TYR A 131 7.12 -1.45 13.43
N PRO A 132 8.33 -1.90 13.07
CA PRO A 132 9.17 -2.66 13.99
C PRO A 132 9.39 -1.89 15.29
N GLU A 133 9.41 -2.61 16.40
CA GLU A 133 9.93 -2.09 17.67
C GLU A 133 11.46 -2.12 17.63
N ASP A 134 12.11 -1.12 18.21
CA ASP A 134 13.57 -1.05 18.37
C ASP A 134 14.12 -2.19 19.25
#